data_AF-H9G4V7-F1
#
_entry.id   AF-H9G4V7-F1
#
_cell.length_a   1.000
_cell.length_b   1.000
_cell.length_c   1.000
_cell.angle_alpha   90.00
_cell.angle_beta   90.00
_cell.angle_gamma   90.00
#
_symmetry.space_group_name_H-M   'P 1'
#
loop_
_entity.id
_entity.type
_entity.pdbx_description
1 polymer ?
#
loop_
_entity_poly.entity_id
_entity_poly.type
_entity_poly.pdbx_seq_one_letter_code
_entity_poly.pdbx_strand_id
1 'polypeptide(L)'
;MTVEYAYLSICLLHLYPALLTPKGTRRSHLAKIASSARSFHCSAVDQAGGAWRVRQGFPVNPSEYGPLTDLPDWSFADGRPAPPMQGYLRRREKNAELARRVVMISAEIDSGMEKWEAKQREEEQKAQEKRRKRLQPKGYSIPETPK
;
A
#
# COMPACT_ATOMS: atom_id res chain seq x y z
N MET A 1 -51.10 -16.72 15.16
CA MET A 1 -50.51 -15.79 16.15
C MET A 1 -49.85 -14.62 15.41
N THR A 2 -50.65 -13.72 14.85
CA THR A 2 -50.17 -12.54 14.10
C THR A 2 -51.20 -11.39 14.13
N VAL A 3 -51.87 -11.19 15.26
CA VAL A 3 -52.86 -10.10 15.45
C VAL A 3 -52.92 -9.69 16.92
N GLU A 4 -51.78 -9.29 17.50
CA GLU A 4 -51.78 -8.55 18.78
C GLU A 4 -50.76 -7.39 18.84
N TYR A 5 -49.81 -7.31 17.90
CA TYR A 5 -48.79 -6.25 17.90
C TYR A 5 -49.21 -4.94 17.23
N ALA A 6 -50.38 -4.87 16.59
CA ALA A 6 -50.83 -3.66 15.89
C ALA A 6 -51.59 -2.66 16.80
N TYR A 7 -52.01 -3.06 18.01
CA TYR A 7 -52.82 -2.21 18.89
C TYR A 7 -52.02 -1.44 19.96
N LEU A 8 -50.73 -1.73 20.13
CA LEU A 8 -49.85 -0.99 21.06
C LEU A 8 -49.10 0.18 20.41
N SER A 9 -49.27 0.42 19.10
CA SER A 9 -48.60 1.52 18.38
C SER A 9 -49.42 2.81 18.28
N ILE A 10 -50.69 2.83 18.72
CA ILE A 10 -51.60 3.97 18.48
C ILE A 10 -52.06 4.67 19.78
N CYS A 11 -51.90 4.07 20.96
CA CYS A 11 -52.51 4.59 22.21
C CYS A 11 -51.57 5.13 23.29
N LEU A 12 -50.26 5.30 23.04
CA LEU A 12 -49.37 5.98 24.00
C LEU A 12 -48.84 7.30 23.42
N LEU A 13 -49.60 8.36 23.77
CA LEU A 13 -49.08 9.70 24.12
C LEU A 13 -49.06 10.77 23.03
N HIS A 14 -50.18 10.88 22.31
CA HIS A 14 -50.80 12.17 22.00
C HIS A 14 -51.40 12.85 23.25
N LEU A 15 -50.66 13.01 24.35
CA LEU A 15 -51.12 13.81 25.49
C LEU A 15 -49.97 14.21 26.44
N TYR A 16 -49.29 15.32 26.15
CA TYR A 16 -49.21 16.51 27.01
C TYR A 16 -48.17 17.51 26.45
N PRO A 17 -48.54 18.78 26.21
CA PRO A 17 -47.68 19.81 25.65
C PRO A 17 -46.99 20.69 26.72
N ALA A 18 -45.97 21.40 26.25
CA ALA A 18 -45.49 22.71 26.72
C ALA A 18 -44.50 22.81 27.90
N LEU A 19 -43.55 23.73 27.68
CA LEU A 19 -42.68 24.47 28.61
C LEU A 19 -41.34 23.83 29.00
N LEU A 20 -40.27 24.21 28.28
CA LEU A 20 -39.18 25.05 28.81
C LEU A 20 -37.99 25.05 27.83
N THR A 21 -37.78 26.19 27.17
CA THR A 21 -36.50 26.54 26.55
C THR A 21 -35.47 26.85 27.65
N PRO A 22 -34.22 26.38 27.55
CA PRO A 22 -33.11 27.14 28.09
C PRO A 22 -32.32 27.77 26.94
N LYS A 23 -32.33 29.11 26.94
CA LYS A 23 -31.36 29.93 26.21
C LYS A 23 -29.97 29.57 26.71
N GLY A 24 -29.17 28.99 25.82
CA GLY A 24 -27.76 28.71 26.06
C GLY A 24 -26.97 29.02 24.80
N THR A 25 -26.80 30.31 24.49
CA THR A 25 -25.95 30.76 23.39
C THR A 25 -24.48 30.47 23.74
N ARG A 26 -24.05 29.22 23.53
CA ARG A 26 -22.62 28.91 23.42
C ARG A 26 -22.15 29.61 22.16
N ARG A 27 -21.49 30.76 22.32
CA ARG A 27 -20.76 31.43 21.23
C ARG A 27 -19.80 30.39 20.64
N SER A 28 -20.15 29.86 19.48
CA SER A 28 -19.38 28.82 18.82
C SER A 28 -18.05 29.43 18.36
N HIS A 29 -16.94 29.01 18.98
CA HIS A 29 -15.60 29.27 18.46
C HIS A 29 -15.47 28.79 17.01
N LEU A 30 -16.26 27.76 16.65
CA LEU A 30 -16.39 27.25 15.28
C LEU A 30 -16.92 28.30 14.29
N ALA A 31 -17.84 29.18 14.68
CA ALA A 31 -18.33 30.24 13.79
C ALA A 31 -17.26 31.32 13.54
N LYS A 32 -16.36 31.57 14.51
CA LYS A 32 -15.21 32.48 14.32
C LYS A 32 -14.15 31.89 13.39
N ILE A 33 -13.92 30.58 13.43
CA ILE A 33 -13.01 29.90 12.48
C ILE A 33 -13.61 29.93 11.07
N ALA A 34 -14.93 29.68 10.95
CA ALA A 34 -15.62 29.72 9.66
C ALA A 34 -15.66 31.12 9.02
N SER A 35 -15.74 32.20 9.81
CA SER A 35 -15.65 33.56 9.24
C SER A 35 -14.26 33.92 8.74
N SER A 36 -13.21 33.36 9.35
CA SER A 36 -11.81 33.53 8.93
C SER A 36 -11.43 32.66 7.73
N ALA A 37 -12.25 31.66 7.37
CA ALA A 37 -12.01 30.81 6.20
C ALA A 37 -12.20 31.54 4.86
N ARG A 38 -12.90 32.69 4.85
CA ARG A 38 -13.11 33.51 3.65
C ARG A 38 -11.89 34.35 3.23
N SER A 39 -10.86 34.44 4.08
CA SER A 39 -9.60 35.12 3.80
C SER A 39 -8.45 34.18 3.44
N PHE A 40 -8.67 32.87 3.39
CA PHE A 40 -7.67 31.89 2.97
C PHE A 40 -8.05 31.32 1.60
N HIS A 41 -7.17 31.51 0.63
CA HIS A 41 -7.33 30.92 -0.70
C HIS A 41 -7.09 29.41 -0.60
N CYS A 42 -8.16 28.61 -0.64
CA CYS A 42 -8.10 27.15 -0.69
C CYS A 42 -8.12 26.63 -2.14
N SER A 43 -7.36 27.22 -3.06
CA SER A 43 -7.15 26.54 -4.34
C SER A 43 -6.21 25.37 -4.10
N ALA A 44 -6.57 24.19 -4.60
CA ALA A 44 -5.58 23.15 -4.79
C ALA A 44 -4.40 23.77 -5.58
N VAL A 45 -3.18 23.54 -5.11
CA VAL A 45 -1.98 23.75 -5.93
C VAL A 45 -2.12 22.84 -7.14
N ASP A 46 -2.71 23.36 -8.21
CA ASP A 46 -2.73 22.67 -9.49
C ASP A 46 -1.27 22.42 -9.85
N GLN A 47 -0.88 21.15 -9.92
CA GLN A 47 0.46 20.75 -10.34
C GLN A 47 0.53 20.94 -11.86
N ALA A 48 0.37 22.19 -12.30
CA ALA A 48 0.39 22.57 -13.69
C ALA A 48 1.69 22.05 -14.33
N GLY A 49 1.54 21.30 -15.42
CA GLY A 49 2.68 20.66 -16.09
C GLY A 49 3.17 19.34 -15.48
N GLY A 50 2.52 18.79 -14.45
CA GLY A 50 2.89 17.50 -13.85
C GLY A 50 2.89 16.35 -14.86
N ALA A 51 1.88 16.26 -15.72
CA ALA A 51 1.81 15.26 -16.79
C ALA A 51 2.93 15.43 -17.85
N TRP A 52 3.40 16.66 -18.09
CA TRP A 52 4.56 16.90 -18.94
C TRP A 52 5.84 16.43 -18.24
N ARG A 53 6.03 16.75 -16.96
CA ARG A 53 7.19 16.33 -16.17
C ARG A 53 7.34 14.81 -16.12
N VAL A 54 6.26 14.09 -15.82
CA VAL A 54 6.28 12.61 -15.79
C VAL A 54 6.63 12.05 -17.16
N ARG A 55 6.10 12.61 -18.25
CA ARG A 55 6.49 12.21 -19.62
C ARG A 55 7.97 12.43 -19.94
N GLN A 56 8.61 13.38 -19.27
CA GLN A 56 10.04 13.65 -19.39
C GLN A 56 10.90 12.90 -18.35
N GLY A 57 10.29 12.07 -17.48
CA GLY A 57 11.01 11.34 -16.43
C GLY A 57 11.33 12.17 -15.18
N PHE A 58 10.69 13.32 -14.99
CA PHE A 58 10.80 14.16 -13.79
C PHE A 58 9.71 13.84 -12.77
N PRO A 59 9.92 14.19 -11.48
CA PRO A 59 8.87 14.05 -10.48
C PRO A 59 7.67 14.95 -10.80
N VAL A 60 6.48 14.54 -10.35
CA VAL A 60 5.27 15.36 -10.46
C VAL A 60 5.49 16.68 -9.70
N ASN A 61 6.02 16.58 -8.48
CA ASN A 61 6.39 17.71 -7.65
C ASN A 61 7.88 18.04 -7.82
N PRO A 62 8.25 19.26 -8.24
CA PRO A 62 9.65 19.65 -8.43
C PRO A 62 10.50 19.61 -7.14
N SER A 63 9.87 19.63 -5.95
CA SER A 63 10.55 19.57 -4.65
C SER A 63 10.78 18.14 -4.13
N GLU A 64 10.42 17.11 -4.89
CA GLU A 64 10.48 15.72 -4.41
C GLU A 64 11.90 15.15 -4.45
N TYR A 65 12.53 15.20 -5.63
CA TYR A 65 13.92 14.82 -5.87
C TYR A 65 14.46 15.60 -7.07
N GLY A 66 15.79 15.64 -7.20
CA GLY A 66 16.47 16.30 -8.32
C GLY A 66 17.36 17.46 -7.87
N PRO A 67 18.04 18.11 -8.83
CA PRO A 67 19.11 19.07 -8.54
C PRO A 67 18.63 20.26 -7.70
N LEU A 68 17.37 20.67 -7.85
CA LEU A 68 16.79 21.76 -7.06
C LEU A 68 16.68 21.44 -5.56
N THR A 69 16.55 20.16 -5.20
CA THR A 69 16.28 19.73 -3.81
C THR A 69 17.45 18.99 -3.17
N ASP A 70 18.26 18.31 -3.98
CA ASP A 70 19.34 17.45 -3.50
C ASP A 70 20.70 18.16 -3.44
N LEU A 71 20.86 19.27 -4.17
CA LEU A 71 22.07 20.09 -4.10
C LEU A 71 22.02 21.04 -2.89
N PRO A 72 23.18 21.40 -2.32
CA PRO A 72 23.23 22.37 -1.24
C PRO A 72 22.91 23.77 -1.75
N ASP A 73 22.05 24.49 -1.04
CA ASP A 73 21.64 25.86 -1.39
C ASP A 73 22.79 26.89 -1.28
N TRP A 74 23.86 26.56 -0.57
CA TRP A 74 25.02 27.43 -0.35
C TRP A 74 26.30 26.64 -0.09
N SER A 75 27.43 27.32 -0.16
CA SER A 75 28.76 26.81 0.23
C SER A 75 29.58 27.93 0.87
N PHE A 76 30.65 27.58 1.58
CA PHE A 76 31.56 28.60 2.12
C PHE A 76 32.33 29.28 0.98
N ALA A 77 32.68 30.56 1.15
CA ALA A 77 33.46 31.30 0.14
C ALA A 77 34.81 30.64 -0.17
N ASP A 78 35.39 29.94 0.79
CA ASP A 78 36.63 29.16 0.65
C ASP A 78 36.47 27.88 -0.21
N GLY A 79 35.24 27.57 -0.67
CA GLY A 79 34.92 26.35 -1.42
C GLY A 79 34.66 25.12 -0.55
N ARG A 80 34.64 25.26 0.79
CA ARG A 80 34.24 24.16 1.67
C ARG A 80 32.75 23.86 1.49
N PRO A 81 32.35 22.58 1.47
CA PRO A 81 30.94 22.23 1.34
C PRO A 81 30.15 22.66 2.58
N ALA A 82 28.87 23.00 2.38
CA ALA A 82 27.97 23.24 3.50
C ALA A 82 27.74 21.95 4.30
N PRO A 83 27.56 22.06 5.62
CA PRO A 83 27.17 20.90 6.44
C PRO A 83 25.83 20.33 5.93
N PRO A 84 25.66 18.99 5.96
CA PRO A 84 24.47 18.36 5.41
C PRO A 84 23.21 18.71 6.22
N MET A 85 22.13 19.03 5.51
CA MET A 85 20.84 19.31 6.13
C MET A 85 20.16 18.04 6.65
N GLN A 86 19.42 18.14 7.74
CA GLN A 86 18.71 17.01 8.34
C GLN A 86 17.74 16.33 7.38
N GLY A 87 17.04 17.11 6.54
CA GLY A 87 16.14 16.59 5.51
C GLY A 87 16.87 15.74 4.47
N TYR A 88 18.06 16.19 4.05
CA TYR A 88 18.91 15.46 3.10
C TYR A 88 19.37 14.12 3.67
N LEU A 89 19.88 14.12 4.92
CA LEU A 89 20.28 12.89 5.61
C LEU A 89 19.12 11.90 5.73
N ARG A 90 17.96 12.39 6.16
CA ARG A 90 16.75 11.56 6.28
C ARG A 90 16.30 10.96 4.94
N ARG A 91 16.34 11.72 3.84
CA ARG A 91 16.00 11.19 2.50
C ARG A 91 16.99 10.11 2.07
N ARG A 92 18.30 10.32 2.31
CA ARG A 92 19.33 9.33 2.00
C ARG A 92 19.18 8.04 2.79
N GLU A 93 18.90 8.14 4.09
CA GLU A 93 18.63 6.97 4.95
C GLU A 93 17.46 6.15 4.40
N LYS A 94 16.34 6.81 4.09
CA LYS A 94 15.15 6.17 3.52
C LYS A 94 15.43 5.50 2.17
N ASN A 95 16.19 6.17 1.30
CA ASN A 95 16.57 5.60 0.00
C ASN A 95 17.48 4.37 0.18
N ALA A 96 18.39 4.40 1.14
CA ALA A 96 19.23 3.25 1.47
C ALA A 96 18.43 2.08 2.03
N GLU A 97 17.47 2.35 2.93
CA GLU A 97 16.55 1.34 3.45
C GLU A 97 15.72 0.69 2.33
N LEU A 98 15.16 1.50 1.43
CA LEU A 98 14.42 1.03 0.27
C LEU A 98 15.29 0.13 -0.62
N ALA A 99 16.51 0.55 -0.93
CA ALA A 99 17.43 -0.23 -1.76
C ALA A 99 17.77 -1.59 -1.10
N ARG A 100 18.05 -1.61 0.21
CA ARG A 100 18.28 -2.86 0.95
C ARG A 100 17.08 -3.81 0.87
N ARG A 101 15.87 -3.27 1.01
CA ARG A 101 14.64 -4.05 0.96
C ARG A 101 14.41 -4.64 -0.43
N VAL A 102 14.64 -3.88 -1.50
CA VAL A 102 14.52 -4.37 -2.88
C VAL A 102 15.46 -5.54 -3.10
N VAL A 103 16.74 -5.39 -2.73
CA VAL A 103 17.75 -6.46 -2.88
C VAL A 103 17.35 -7.72 -2.10
N MET A 104 16.89 -7.55 -0.86
CA MET A 104 16.45 -8.67 -0.02
C MET A 104 15.30 -9.43 -0.67
N ILE A 105 14.25 -8.74 -1.12
CA ILE A 105 13.07 -9.38 -1.74
C ILE A 105 13.47 -10.09 -3.04
N SER A 106 14.33 -9.48 -3.86
CA SER A 106 14.84 -10.13 -5.08
C SER A 106 15.55 -11.45 -4.75
N ALA A 107 16.43 -11.45 -3.74
CA ALA A 107 17.14 -12.66 -3.33
C ALA A 107 16.21 -13.75 -2.78
N GLU A 108 15.14 -13.37 -2.08
CA GLU A 108 14.12 -14.32 -1.60
C GLU A 108 13.36 -14.98 -2.76
N ILE A 109 13.01 -14.20 -3.79
CA ILE A 109 12.35 -14.71 -4.99
C ILE A 109 13.26 -15.71 -5.71
N ASP A 110 14.51 -15.34 -5.94
CA ASP A 110 15.49 -16.19 -6.63
C ASP A 110 15.69 -17.52 -5.87
N SER A 111 15.89 -17.43 -4.55
CA SER A 111 16.01 -18.60 -3.67
C SER A 111 14.75 -19.47 -3.70
N GLY A 112 13.56 -18.87 -3.83
CA GLY A 112 12.29 -19.57 -3.96
C GLY A 112 12.18 -20.35 -5.28
N MET A 113 12.61 -19.72 -6.39
CA MET A 113 12.65 -20.36 -7.70
C MET A 113 13.60 -21.56 -7.71
N GLU A 114 14.83 -21.39 -7.20
CA GLU A 114 15.81 -22.47 -7.11
C GLU A 114 15.29 -23.68 -6.32
N LYS A 115 14.66 -23.42 -5.16
CA LYS A 115 14.06 -24.48 -4.34
C LYS A 115 12.92 -25.18 -5.06
N TRP A 116 12.06 -24.44 -5.76
CA TRP A 116 10.95 -25.01 -6.52
C TRP A 116 11.47 -25.90 -7.66
N GLU A 117 12.45 -25.44 -8.43
CA GLU A 117 13.07 -26.21 -9.49
C GLU A 117 13.78 -27.46 -8.98
N ALA A 118 14.52 -27.35 -7.86
CA ALA A 118 15.19 -28.48 -7.25
C ALA A 118 14.18 -29.54 -6.79
N LYS A 119 13.05 -29.11 -6.21
CA LYS A 119 11.96 -30.00 -5.81
C LYS A 119 11.34 -30.71 -7.01
N GLN A 120 11.07 -30.00 -8.12
CA GLN A 120 10.55 -30.61 -9.34
C GLN A 120 11.51 -31.66 -9.90
N ARG A 121 12.82 -31.34 -9.97
CA ARG A 121 13.85 -32.29 -10.39
C ARG A 121 13.92 -33.53 -9.50
N GLU A 122 13.81 -33.35 -8.19
CA GLU A 122 13.81 -34.47 -7.24
C GLU A 122 12.56 -35.36 -7.40
N GLU A 123 11.39 -34.77 -7.62
CA GLU A 123 10.14 -35.50 -7.87
C GLU A 123 10.23 -36.32 -9.16
N GLU A 124 10.76 -35.75 -10.24
CA GLU A 124 11.01 -36.44 -11.51
C GLU A 124 12.01 -37.59 -11.34
N GLN A 125 13.12 -37.36 -10.64
CA GLN A 125 14.12 -38.40 -10.36
C GLN A 125 13.53 -39.54 -9.54
N LYS A 126 12.76 -39.23 -8.48
CA LYS A 126 12.05 -40.23 -7.68
C LYS A 126 11.04 -41.01 -8.52
N ALA A 127 10.31 -40.35 -9.43
CA ALA A 127 9.37 -41.03 -10.32
C ALA A 127 10.08 -41.97 -11.30
N GLN A 128 11.20 -41.52 -11.88
CA GLN A 128 12.05 -42.35 -12.74
C GLN A 128 12.66 -43.53 -11.98
N GLU A 129 13.18 -43.31 -10.78
CA GLU A 129 13.74 -44.35 -9.93
C GLU A 129 12.67 -45.39 -9.55
N LYS A 130 11.49 -44.93 -9.12
CA LYS A 130 10.33 -45.81 -8.88
C LYS A 130 9.97 -46.62 -10.11
N ARG A 131 10.00 -46.02 -11.32
CA ARG A 131 9.72 -46.70 -12.58
C ARG A 131 10.78 -47.76 -12.90
N ARG A 132 12.06 -47.45 -12.69
CA ARG A 132 13.19 -48.40 -12.90
C ARG A 132 13.13 -49.57 -11.93
N LYS A 133 12.76 -49.33 -10.67
CA LYS A 133 12.62 -50.35 -9.61
C LYS A 133 11.31 -51.15 -9.68
N ARG A 134 10.46 -50.95 -10.70
CA ARG A 134 9.22 -51.74 -10.85
C ARG A 134 9.57 -53.21 -11.09
N LEU A 135 8.89 -54.09 -10.36
CA LEU A 135 8.94 -55.53 -10.62
C LEU A 135 8.34 -55.83 -12.00
N GLN A 136 8.79 -56.92 -12.62
CA GLN A 136 8.20 -57.38 -13.87
C GLN A 136 6.71 -57.69 -13.67
N PRO A 137 5.85 -57.30 -14.63
CA PRO A 137 4.44 -57.63 -14.55
C PRO A 137 4.28 -59.15 -14.68
N LYS A 138 3.36 -59.73 -13.90
CA LYS A 138 3.03 -61.16 -13.94
C LYS A 138 1.67 -61.39 -14.59
N GLY A 139 1.47 -62.56 -15.21
CA GLY A 139 0.18 -63.01 -15.72
C GLY A 139 -0.03 -62.76 -17.21
N TYR A 140 -1.24 -62.34 -17.59
CA TYR A 140 -1.77 -62.19 -18.96
C TYR A 140 -1.03 -61.18 -19.87
N SER A 141 0.03 -60.53 -19.38
CA SER A 141 0.82 -59.51 -20.11
C SER A 141 2.06 -60.09 -20.82
N ILE A 142 2.28 -61.40 -20.75
CA ILE A 142 3.36 -62.08 -21.47
C ILE A 142 2.85 -62.37 -22.88
N PRO A 143 3.42 -61.78 -23.95
CA PRO A 143 3.05 -62.16 -25.32
C PRO A 143 3.38 -63.63 -25.53
N GLU A 144 2.39 -64.41 -25.97
CA GLU A 144 2.57 -65.84 -26.21
C GLU A 144 3.57 -66.05 -27.34
N THR A 145 4.62 -66.83 -27.08
CA THR A 145 5.60 -67.22 -28.09
C THR A 145 4.99 -68.28 -29.01
N PRO A 146 4.96 -68.10 -30.34
CA PRO A 146 4.44 -69.11 -31.26
C PRO A 146 5.31 -70.38 -31.21
N LYS A 147 4.63 -71.54 -31.23
CA LYS A 147 5.23 -72.88 -31.17
C LYS A 147 5.90 -73.31 -32.46
#